data_AF-A0AAW3YPE3-F1
#
_entry.id   AF-A0AAW3YPE3-F1
#
_cell.length_a   1.000
_cell.length_b   1.000
_cell.length_c   1.000
_cell.angle_alpha   90.00
_cell.angle_beta   90.00
_cell.angle_gamma   90.00
#
_symmetry.space_group_name_H-M   'P 1'
#
loop_
_entity.id
_entity.type
_entity.pdbx_description
1 polymer ?
#
loop_
_entity_poly.entity_id
_entity_poly.type
_entity_poly.pdbx_seq_one_letter_code
_entity_poly.pdbx_strand_id
1 'polypeptide(L)'
;MSEIKNSNLIEKKNKTPEHECQFNPGDFKDEKIIAPVGSFSWALIQLKLGNNISRKSWTKKEHLKFVPRKTNSEDKYDYLSHIDKRNIYGNWGPWQPNQEDLMACDWELFKPKSEDCMMSFELELGTASFNHGHDWGYIDQEGKWLSGSQSTFGTLTPISNKTVSKQVLAFYWSTYDHFYLIVSSDKEDNSKLLELITKNLYITVDDVTYFIGFAPPLDDRNNRYTISYGTNDVRNFGEVLKHTNEKKTFCLNWRNR
;
A
#
# COMPACT_ATOMS: atom_id res chain seq x y z
N MET A 1 44.12 37.27 27.26
CA MET A 1 44.24 37.66 25.83
C MET A 1 44.89 36.48 25.13
N SER A 2 44.11 35.58 24.54
CA SER A 2 43.63 35.63 23.13
C SER A 2 44.82 35.46 22.17
N GLU A 3 44.89 34.58 21.16
CA GLU A 3 43.95 33.74 20.42
C GLU A 3 44.81 32.72 19.63
N ILE A 4 44.46 31.42 19.60
CA ILE A 4 43.89 30.67 18.44
C ILE A 4 44.71 30.77 17.13
N LYS A 5 45.23 29.63 16.64
CA LYS A 5 44.74 29.01 15.39
C LYS A 5 45.14 27.54 15.19
N ASN A 6 44.11 26.71 15.31
CA ASN A 6 43.91 25.39 14.73
C ASN A 6 44.48 25.20 13.32
N SER A 7 44.95 23.99 13.04
CA SER A 7 44.33 23.21 11.96
C SER A 7 44.39 21.70 12.28
N ASN A 8 43.44 21.28 13.11
CA ASN A 8 43.02 19.88 13.18
C ASN A 8 42.32 19.52 11.87
N LEU A 9 43.02 18.87 10.95
CA LEU A 9 42.39 18.01 9.95
C LEU A 9 42.18 16.64 10.59
N ILE A 10 41.16 16.56 11.45
CA ILE A 10 40.66 15.28 11.95
C ILE A 10 39.68 14.78 10.90
N GLU A 11 40.08 13.74 10.17
CA GLU A 11 39.16 12.86 9.46
C GLU A 11 38.02 12.49 10.41
N LYS A 12 36.81 12.99 10.11
CA LYS A 12 35.60 12.45 10.72
C LYS A 12 35.43 11.02 10.22
N LYS A 13 36.05 10.06 10.90
CA LYS A 13 35.57 8.68 10.91
C LYS A 13 34.12 8.75 11.38
N ASN A 14 33.18 8.53 10.46
CA ASN A 14 31.82 8.13 10.81
C ASN A 14 31.95 6.85 11.65
N LYS A 15 32.02 7.01 12.97
CA LYS A 15 32.04 5.87 13.89
C LYS A 15 30.67 5.23 13.79
N THR A 16 30.62 4.05 13.20
CA THR A 16 29.47 3.16 13.34
C THR A 16 29.24 2.90 14.83
N PRO A 17 27.98 2.78 15.29
CA PRO A 17 27.67 2.51 16.68
C PRO A 17 28.32 1.19 17.13
N GLU A 18 28.93 1.18 18.31
CA GLU A 18 29.77 0.09 18.87
C GLU A 18 29.02 -1.25 19.05
N HIS A 19 27.70 -1.27 18.85
CA HIS A 19 26.80 -2.40 19.15
C HIS A 19 25.82 -2.75 18.02
N GLU A 20 25.88 -2.08 16.87
CA GLU A 20 25.04 -2.47 15.72
C GLU A 20 25.76 -3.49 14.85
N CYS A 21 25.22 -4.71 14.81
CA CYS A 21 25.60 -5.66 13.77
C CYS A 21 25.22 -5.08 12.41
N GLN A 22 26.22 -4.87 11.56
CA GLN A 22 26.02 -4.46 10.18
C GLN A 22 25.63 -5.69 9.36
N PHE A 23 24.33 -5.88 9.14
CA PHE A 23 23.84 -6.89 8.22
C PHE A 23 23.54 -6.24 6.87
N ASN A 24 24.19 -6.71 5.82
CA ASN A 24 23.79 -6.45 4.45
C ASN A 24 22.74 -7.51 4.04
N PRO A 25 21.62 -7.15 3.39
CA PRO A 25 20.68 -8.14 2.85
C PRO A 25 21.34 -9.21 1.95
N GLY A 26 22.52 -8.92 1.39
CA GLY A 26 23.35 -9.89 0.67
C GLY A 26 23.96 -11.01 1.54
N ASP A 27 24.09 -10.83 2.86
CA ASP A 27 24.74 -11.80 3.76
C ASP A 27 23.94 -13.11 3.92
N PHE A 28 22.68 -13.12 3.47
CA PHE A 28 21.82 -14.30 3.46
C PHE A 28 21.87 -15.10 2.15
N LYS A 29 22.72 -14.70 1.18
CA LYS A 29 22.66 -15.25 -0.19
C LYS A 29 23.46 -16.53 -0.41
N ASP A 30 24.52 -16.79 0.35
CA ASP A 30 25.53 -17.78 -0.07
C ASP A 30 25.70 -19.03 0.82
N GLU A 31 24.93 -19.15 1.91
CA GLU A 31 24.66 -20.45 2.54
C GLU A 31 23.15 -20.58 2.71
N LYS A 32 22.58 -21.75 2.39
CA LYS A 32 21.14 -21.99 2.44
C LYS A 32 20.69 -22.08 3.91
N ILE A 33 20.69 -20.95 4.62
CA ILE A 33 20.11 -20.82 5.96
C ILE A 33 18.59 -20.86 5.78
N ILE A 34 18.06 -22.07 5.70
CA ILE A 34 16.62 -22.31 5.54
C ILE A 34 16.01 -22.23 6.94
N ALA A 35 15.56 -21.04 7.35
CA ALA A 35 14.64 -20.94 8.47
C ALA A 35 13.32 -21.62 8.05
N PRO A 36 12.81 -22.62 8.80
CA PRO A 36 11.57 -23.29 8.45
C PRO A 36 10.42 -22.28 8.34
N VAL A 37 9.66 -22.33 7.26
CA VAL A 37 8.50 -21.44 7.06
C VAL A 37 7.56 -21.56 8.26
N GLY A 38 7.17 -20.42 8.81
CA GLY A 38 6.32 -20.33 9.99
C GLY A 38 7.02 -20.43 11.34
N SER A 39 8.33 -20.69 11.37
CA SER A 39 9.13 -20.57 12.60
C SER A 39 9.37 -19.11 12.99
N PHE A 40 9.72 -18.89 14.26
CA PHE A 40 10.11 -17.55 14.75
C PHE A 40 11.31 -16.98 14.00
N SER A 41 12.33 -17.80 13.71
CA SER A 41 13.51 -17.40 12.94
C SER A 41 13.13 -16.93 11.53
N TRP A 42 12.22 -17.64 10.87
CA TRP A 42 11.71 -17.24 9.55
C TRP A 42 10.97 -15.91 9.64
N ALA A 43 10.16 -15.72 10.69
CA ALA A 43 9.41 -14.48 10.92
C ALA A 43 10.35 -13.27 11.08
N LEU A 44 11.44 -13.41 11.84
CA LEU A 44 12.45 -12.34 11.98
C LEU A 44 13.12 -11.97 10.66
N ILE A 45 13.41 -12.97 9.80
CA ILE A 45 13.95 -12.71 8.45
C ILE A 45 12.94 -11.90 7.64
N GLN A 46 11.66 -12.29 7.64
CA GLN A 46 10.61 -11.55 6.92
C GLN A 46 10.49 -10.09 7.40
N LEU A 47 10.51 -9.86 8.73
CA LEU A 47 10.52 -8.52 9.30
C LEU A 47 11.71 -7.68 8.82
N LYS A 48 12.91 -8.25 8.78
CA LYS A 48 14.12 -7.57 8.29
C LYS A 48 14.09 -7.29 6.79
N LEU A 49 13.39 -8.11 6.02
CA LEU A 49 13.10 -7.87 4.61
C LEU A 49 12.00 -6.81 4.38
N GLY A 50 11.39 -6.28 5.45
CA GLY A 50 10.36 -5.25 5.38
C GLY A 50 8.93 -5.77 5.33
N ASN A 51 8.74 -7.09 5.41
CA ASN A 51 7.41 -7.69 5.44
C ASN A 51 6.79 -7.59 6.84
N ASN A 52 5.47 -7.43 6.88
CA ASN A 52 4.72 -7.58 8.12
C ASN A 52 4.44 -9.05 8.40
N ILE A 53 4.41 -9.44 9.67
CA ILE A 53 4.15 -10.83 10.09
C ILE A 53 3.10 -10.92 11.18
N SER A 54 2.38 -12.03 11.23
CA SER A 54 1.40 -12.32 12.28
C SER A 54 1.49 -13.78 12.71
N ARG A 55 0.91 -14.09 13.87
CA ARG A 55 0.62 -15.46 14.29
C ARG A 55 -0.75 -15.86 13.78
N LYS A 56 -0.96 -17.12 13.40
CA LYS A 56 -2.31 -17.63 13.05
C LYS A 56 -3.29 -17.51 14.21
N SER A 57 -2.79 -17.59 15.45
CA SER A 57 -3.58 -17.44 16.67
C SER A 57 -3.99 -16.01 16.99
N TRP A 58 -3.36 -15.00 16.38
CA TRP A 58 -3.66 -13.59 16.64
C TRP A 58 -4.91 -13.12 15.91
N THR A 59 -5.47 -12.02 16.37
CA THR A 59 -6.61 -11.41 15.66
C THR A 59 -6.18 -10.89 14.29
N LYS A 60 -7.13 -10.77 13.36
CA LYS A 60 -6.89 -10.34 11.98
C LYS A 60 -6.24 -8.96 11.83
N LYS A 61 -6.18 -8.15 12.89
CA LYS A 61 -5.60 -6.80 12.88
C LYS A 61 -4.19 -6.76 13.45
N GLU A 62 -3.83 -7.74 14.28
CA GLU A 62 -2.56 -7.78 14.97
C GLU A 62 -1.45 -8.30 14.08
N HIS A 63 -0.36 -7.55 14.03
CA HIS A 63 0.82 -7.92 13.28
C HIS A 63 2.04 -7.16 13.79
N LEU A 64 3.20 -7.65 13.41
CA LEU A 64 4.49 -7.03 13.69
C LEU A 64 5.00 -6.32 12.43
N LYS A 65 5.73 -5.22 12.66
CA LYS A 65 6.54 -4.55 11.65
C LYS A 65 7.93 -4.25 12.20
N PHE A 66 8.92 -4.21 11.32
CA PHE A 66 10.25 -3.72 11.69
C PHE A 66 10.30 -2.20 11.54
N VAL A 67 10.84 -1.51 12.54
CA VAL A 67 11.07 -0.07 12.52
C VAL A 67 12.58 0.15 12.39
N PRO A 68 13.07 0.67 11.25
CA PRO A 68 14.48 0.97 11.10
C PRO A 68 14.86 2.18 11.96
N ARG A 69 16.14 2.24 12.32
CA ARG A 69 16.71 3.36 13.07
C ARG A 69 16.47 4.69 12.34
N LYS A 70 16.14 5.74 13.11
CA LYS A 70 15.99 7.11 12.60
C LYS A 70 16.95 8.04 13.34
N THR A 71 17.81 8.70 12.60
CA THR A 71 18.60 9.84 13.07
C THR A 71 17.88 11.13 12.73
N ASN A 72 17.39 11.87 13.72
CA ASN A 72 17.00 13.25 13.50
C ASN A 72 18.25 14.09 13.24
N SER A 73 18.19 15.01 12.29
CA SER A 73 19.26 15.93 11.86
C SER A 73 19.82 16.87 12.95
N GLU A 74 19.38 16.70 14.20
CA GLU A 74 19.78 17.50 15.37
C GLU A 74 20.33 16.64 16.52
N ASP A 75 20.80 15.41 16.25
CA ASP A 75 21.52 14.53 17.19
C ASP A 75 20.84 14.27 18.55
N LYS A 76 19.55 14.61 18.71
CA LYS A 76 18.90 14.66 20.03
C LYS A 76 18.06 13.43 20.38
N TYR A 77 17.67 12.63 19.39
CA TYR A 77 16.92 11.40 19.59
C TYR A 77 17.42 10.31 18.66
N ASP A 78 18.06 9.32 19.25
CA ASP A 78 18.48 8.10 18.58
C ASP A 78 17.39 7.04 18.74
N TYR A 79 16.47 6.97 17.78
CA TYR A 79 15.45 5.91 17.80
C TYR A 79 16.09 4.62 17.28
N LEU A 80 16.51 3.75 18.21
CA LEU A 80 17.07 2.45 17.87
C LEU A 80 16.09 1.61 17.05
N SER A 81 16.63 0.75 16.20
CA SER A 81 15.82 -0.21 15.45
C SER A 81 15.06 -1.13 16.42
N HIS A 82 13.76 -1.31 16.20
CA HIS A 82 12.91 -2.16 17.04
C HIS A 82 11.81 -2.82 16.22
N ILE A 83 11.05 -3.71 16.85
CA ILE A 83 9.85 -4.30 16.26
C ILE A 83 8.66 -3.69 16.99
N ASP A 84 7.66 -3.24 16.24
CA ASP A 84 6.39 -2.79 16.80
C ASP A 84 5.31 -3.85 16.58
N LYS A 85 4.41 -4.00 17.55
CA LYS A 85 3.16 -4.75 17.38
C LYS A 85 1.99 -3.79 17.24
N ARG A 86 1.14 -4.02 16.24
CA ARG A 86 -0.19 -3.40 16.17
C ARG A 86 -1.14 -4.19 17.06
N ASN A 87 -1.80 -3.53 18.00
CA ASN A 87 -2.81 -4.18 18.84
C ASN A 87 -4.18 -4.23 18.15
N ILE A 88 -5.16 -4.85 18.82
CA ILE A 88 -6.54 -5.01 18.31
C ILE A 88 -7.27 -3.68 18.04
N TYR A 89 -6.84 -2.60 18.70
CA TYR A 89 -7.39 -1.25 18.55
C TYR A 89 -6.69 -0.44 17.45
N GLY A 90 -5.64 -1.00 16.83
CA GLY A 90 -4.88 -0.37 15.77
C GLY A 90 -3.72 0.50 16.23
N ASN A 91 -3.45 0.57 17.55
CA ASN A 91 -2.32 1.31 18.10
C ASN A 91 -1.03 0.51 17.94
N TRP A 92 0.07 1.22 17.71
CA TRP A 92 1.41 0.66 17.61
C TRP A 92 2.16 0.84 18.92
N GLY A 93 2.95 -0.16 19.30
CA GLY A 93 3.90 -0.04 20.39
C GLY A 93 5.04 -1.04 20.27
N PRO A 94 6.17 -0.79 20.95
CA PRO A 94 7.32 -1.68 20.95
C PRO A 94 6.92 -3.08 21.40
N TRP A 95 7.45 -4.08 20.71
CA TRP A 95 7.16 -5.49 20.96
C TRP A 95 8.44 -6.26 21.28
N GLN A 96 8.31 -7.17 22.25
CA GLN A 96 9.33 -8.16 22.58
C GLN A 96 8.69 -9.55 22.56
N PRO A 97 9.39 -10.56 22.02
CA PRO A 97 8.88 -11.93 22.01
C PRO A 97 8.76 -12.48 23.42
N ASN A 98 7.66 -13.16 23.70
CA ASN A 98 7.55 -14.02 24.88
C ASN A 98 7.99 -15.46 24.56
N GLN A 99 7.96 -16.35 25.55
CA GLN A 99 8.37 -17.75 25.37
C GLN A 99 7.52 -18.50 24.32
N GLU A 100 6.21 -18.21 24.24
CA GLU A 100 5.34 -18.82 23.23
C GLU A 100 5.68 -18.36 21.82
N ASP A 101 6.06 -17.10 21.65
CA ASP A 101 6.49 -16.52 20.36
C ASP A 101 7.77 -17.16 19.85
N LEU A 102 8.72 -17.45 20.74
CA LEU A 102 9.98 -18.12 20.40
C LEU A 102 9.78 -19.56 19.93
N MET A 103 8.79 -20.27 20.48
CA MET A 103 8.50 -21.69 20.18
C MET A 103 7.47 -21.88 19.06
N ALA A 104 6.86 -20.78 18.60
CA ALA A 104 5.80 -20.81 17.62
C ALA A 104 6.25 -21.28 16.24
N CYS A 105 5.39 -22.08 15.62
CA CYS A 105 5.54 -22.57 14.24
C CYS A 105 4.36 -22.15 13.34
N ASP A 106 3.56 -21.18 13.80
CA ASP A 106 2.37 -20.66 13.13
C ASP A 106 2.53 -19.20 12.73
N TRP A 107 3.77 -18.73 12.55
CA TRP A 107 4.02 -17.43 11.94
C TRP A 107 3.62 -17.44 10.46
N GLU A 108 3.09 -16.33 9.98
CA GLU A 108 2.75 -16.14 8.59
C GLU A 108 3.02 -14.70 8.17
N LEU A 109 3.16 -14.48 6.87
CA LEU A 109 3.12 -13.12 6.34
C LEU A 109 1.78 -12.52 6.74
N PHE A 110 1.82 -11.38 7.40
CA PHE A 110 0.61 -10.63 7.67
C PHE A 110 0.11 -10.09 6.35
N LYS A 111 -0.87 -10.79 5.82
CA LYS A 111 -1.77 -10.24 4.83
C LYS A 111 -2.84 -9.53 5.63
N PRO A 112 -3.02 -8.21 5.54
CA PRO A 112 -4.26 -7.61 5.98
C PRO A 112 -5.39 -8.43 5.33
N LYS A 113 -6.03 -9.30 6.13
CA LYS A 113 -7.35 -9.83 5.78
C LYS A 113 -8.15 -8.57 5.67
N SER A 114 -8.38 -8.14 4.42
CA SER A 114 -8.85 -6.80 4.08
C SER A 114 -9.77 -6.34 5.18
N GLU A 115 -9.46 -5.23 5.84
CA GLU A 115 -10.49 -4.56 6.63
C GLU A 115 -11.75 -4.58 5.78
N ASP A 116 -12.77 -5.25 6.32
CA ASP A 116 -13.85 -5.91 5.58
C ASP A 116 -14.11 -5.24 4.22
N CYS A 117 -13.44 -5.71 3.16
CA CYS A 117 -13.25 -4.87 1.98
C CYS A 117 -14.60 -4.38 1.47
N MET A 118 -14.77 -3.07 1.36
CA MET A 118 -16.03 -2.54 0.83
C MET A 118 -16.23 -2.99 -0.61
N MET A 119 -15.16 -2.97 -1.40
CA MET A 119 -15.17 -3.46 -2.78
C MET A 119 -13.81 -4.05 -3.14
N SER A 120 -13.78 -5.31 -3.60
CA SER A 120 -12.58 -5.98 -4.07
C SER A 120 -12.77 -6.64 -5.43
N PHE A 121 -11.69 -6.65 -6.19
CA PHE A 121 -11.63 -7.26 -7.51
C PHE A 121 -10.18 -7.64 -7.84
N GLU A 122 -10.03 -8.64 -8.70
CA GLU A 122 -8.76 -8.89 -9.39
C GLU A 122 -8.74 -8.02 -10.64
N LEU A 123 -7.59 -7.42 -10.93
CA LEU A 123 -7.39 -6.63 -12.14
C LEU A 123 -6.15 -7.15 -12.87
N GLU A 124 -6.37 -7.64 -14.08
CA GLU A 124 -5.31 -7.79 -15.09
C GLU A 124 -5.04 -6.42 -15.69
N LEU A 125 -3.87 -5.86 -15.39
CA LEU A 125 -3.51 -4.49 -15.75
C LEU A 125 -3.23 -4.40 -17.25
N GLY A 126 -4.04 -3.61 -17.96
CA GLY A 126 -3.80 -3.32 -19.37
C GLY A 126 -3.38 -1.87 -19.61
N THR A 127 -3.16 -1.54 -20.87
CA THR A 127 -2.90 -0.17 -21.30
C THR A 127 -3.41 0.05 -22.72
N ALA A 128 -3.82 1.28 -23.02
CA ALA A 128 -4.10 1.72 -24.39
C ALA A 128 -3.94 3.24 -24.50
N SER A 129 -3.99 3.72 -25.74
CA SER A 129 -4.22 5.15 -25.99
C SER A 129 -5.70 5.46 -25.78
N PHE A 130 -5.98 6.42 -24.90
CA PHE A 130 -7.33 6.90 -24.62
C PHE A 130 -7.33 8.43 -24.54
N ASN A 131 -8.33 9.05 -25.18
CA ASN A 131 -8.39 10.49 -25.48
C ASN A 131 -7.10 11.05 -26.10
N HIS A 132 -6.31 11.78 -25.31
CA HIS A 132 -5.09 12.46 -25.74
C HIS A 132 -3.83 11.89 -25.09
N GLY A 133 -3.96 10.79 -24.33
CA GLY A 133 -2.90 10.21 -23.53
C GLY A 133 -2.72 8.71 -23.74
N HIS A 134 -1.75 8.19 -22.99
CA HIS A 134 -1.57 6.76 -22.78
C HIS A 134 -1.93 6.46 -21.33
N ASP A 135 -2.79 5.48 -21.13
CA ASP A 135 -3.42 5.22 -19.85
C ASP A 135 -3.22 3.75 -19.44
N TRP A 136 -3.19 3.47 -18.14
CA TRP A 136 -2.89 2.15 -17.57
C TRP A 136 -3.91 1.73 -16.52
N GLY A 137 -4.38 0.48 -16.56
CA GLY A 137 -5.37 -0.05 -15.63
C GLY A 137 -6.49 -0.77 -16.35
N TYR A 138 -7.73 -0.32 -16.14
CA TYR A 138 -8.95 -0.91 -16.68
C TYR A 138 -9.93 0.13 -17.22
N ILE A 139 -10.54 -0.19 -18.36
CA ILE A 139 -11.70 0.55 -18.87
C ILE A 139 -12.68 -0.40 -19.56
N ASP A 140 -13.96 -0.25 -19.27
CA ASP A 140 -15.06 -1.05 -19.82
C ASP A 140 -15.70 -0.41 -21.06
N GLN A 141 -16.26 -1.24 -21.96
CA GLN A 141 -17.08 -0.81 -23.09
C GLN A 141 -18.49 -0.36 -22.66
N GLU A 142 -19.05 -0.91 -21.57
CA GLU A 142 -20.40 -0.58 -21.12
C GLU A 142 -20.56 0.91 -20.79
N GLY A 143 -19.44 1.57 -20.56
CA GLY A 143 -19.34 3.01 -20.42
C GLY A 143 -19.77 3.86 -21.59
N LYS A 144 -19.68 3.34 -22.82
CA LYS A 144 -19.98 4.08 -24.04
C LYS A 144 -19.21 5.41 -24.18
N TRP A 145 -18.03 5.53 -23.56
CA TRP A 145 -17.12 6.69 -23.68
C TRP A 145 -16.00 6.47 -24.70
N LEU A 146 -15.87 5.26 -25.24
CA LEU A 146 -14.92 4.97 -26.30
C LEU A 146 -15.46 5.56 -27.61
N SER A 147 -14.61 6.31 -28.31
CA SER A 147 -14.92 6.92 -29.61
C SER A 147 -13.83 6.57 -30.63
N GLY A 148 -14.23 6.45 -31.89
CA GLY A 148 -13.29 6.20 -33.00
C GLY A 148 -12.47 4.92 -32.81
N SER A 149 -11.13 5.06 -32.76
CA SER A 149 -10.17 3.96 -32.63
C SER A 149 -9.79 3.61 -31.18
N GLN A 150 -10.46 4.18 -30.18
CA GLN A 150 -10.21 3.88 -28.78
C GLN A 150 -10.64 2.45 -28.44
N SER A 151 -9.77 1.71 -27.77
CA SER A 151 -10.03 0.34 -27.31
C SER A 151 -10.19 0.29 -25.79
N THR A 152 -10.86 -0.77 -25.31
CA THR A 152 -10.72 -1.15 -23.90
C THR A 152 -9.32 -1.65 -23.61
N PHE A 153 -9.01 -1.68 -22.32
CA PHE A 153 -7.78 -2.27 -21.80
C PHE A 153 -8.01 -2.76 -20.38
N GLY A 154 -7.21 -3.73 -19.99
CA GLY A 154 -7.30 -4.42 -18.72
C GLY A 154 -8.53 -5.30 -18.61
N THR A 155 -8.60 -6.10 -17.56
CA THR A 155 -9.77 -6.93 -17.26
C THR A 155 -10.00 -6.98 -15.77
N LEU A 156 -11.17 -6.53 -15.34
CA LEU A 156 -11.59 -6.52 -13.94
C LEU A 156 -12.50 -7.72 -13.67
N THR A 157 -12.10 -8.55 -12.72
CA THR A 157 -12.90 -9.68 -12.22
C THR A 157 -13.38 -9.39 -10.80
N PRO A 158 -14.68 -9.12 -10.58
CA PRO A 158 -15.22 -8.83 -9.25
C PRO A 158 -14.99 -9.99 -8.27
N ILE A 159 -14.57 -9.67 -7.04
CA ILE A 159 -14.43 -10.65 -5.95
C ILE A 159 -15.52 -10.42 -4.91
N SER A 160 -15.70 -9.17 -4.46
CA SER A 160 -16.72 -8.79 -3.49
C SER A 160 -17.13 -7.34 -3.67
N ASN A 161 -18.41 -7.06 -3.48
CA ASN A 161 -18.91 -5.69 -3.47
C ASN A 161 -20.00 -5.58 -2.39
N LYS A 162 -19.69 -4.85 -1.33
CA LYS A 162 -20.59 -4.54 -0.20
C LYS A 162 -21.08 -3.09 -0.27
N THR A 163 -20.76 -2.38 -1.34
CA THR A 163 -21.19 -1.00 -1.55
C THR A 163 -22.52 -0.95 -2.30
N VAL A 164 -23.09 0.24 -2.37
CA VAL A 164 -24.24 0.56 -3.23
C VAL A 164 -23.87 0.76 -4.71
N SER A 165 -22.57 0.71 -5.04
CA SER A 165 -22.14 0.75 -6.43
C SER A 165 -22.52 -0.55 -7.13
N LYS A 166 -23.07 -0.44 -8.33
CA LYS A 166 -23.38 -1.58 -9.19
C LYS A 166 -22.11 -2.19 -9.78
N GLN A 167 -21.26 -1.35 -10.38
CA GLN A 167 -20.02 -1.81 -11.01
C GLN A 167 -18.96 -0.71 -11.08
N VAL A 168 -17.70 -1.16 -11.14
CA VAL A 168 -16.56 -0.34 -11.55
C VAL A 168 -16.49 -0.36 -13.07
N LEU A 169 -16.48 0.82 -13.64
CA LEU A 169 -16.63 1.10 -15.05
C LEU A 169 -15.29 1.50 -15.68
N ALA A 170 -14.47 2.22 -14.90
CA ALA A 170 -13.09 2.51 -15.25
C ALA A 170 -12.26 2.65 -13.97
N PHE A 171 -11.00 2.22 -14.04
CA PHE A 171 -10.04 2.25 -12.95
C PHE A 171 -8.65 2.36 -13.57
N TYR A 172 -8.17 3.58 -13.79
CA TYR A 172 -6.93 3.78 -14.56
C TYR A 172 -6.11 5.00 -14.11
N TRP A 173 -4.81 4.90 -14.32
CA TRP A 173 -3.86 6.01 -14.25
C TRP A 173 -3.71 6.63 -15.64
N SER A 174 -3.77 7.95 -15.72
CA SER A 174 -3.52 8.68 -16.96
C SER A 174 -2.13 9.30 -17.00
N THR A 175 -1.61 9.48 -18.22
CA THR A 175 -0.34 10.20 -18.46
C THR A 175 -0.30 11.62 -17.90
N TYR A 176 -1.44 12.20 -17.53
CA TYR A 176 -1.57 13.52 -16.91
C TYR A 176 -1.41 13.50 -15.38
N ASP A 177 -0.85 12.43 -14.81
CA ASP A 177 -0.66 12.24 -13.38
C ASP A 177 -1.98 12.26 -12.56
N HIS A 178 -3.03 11.70 -13.14
CA HIS A 178 -4.34 11.55 -12.51
C HIS A 178 -4.80 10.10 -12.46
N PHE A 179 -5.33 9.70 -11.31
CA PHE A 179 -6.05 8.44 -11.15
C PHE A 179 -7.55 8.68 -11.34
N TYR A 180 -8.16 7.92 -12.25
CA TYR A 180 -9.57 7.98 -12.56
C TYR A 180 -10.30 6.73 -12.04
N LEU A 181 -11.36 6.98 -11.28
CA LEU A 181 -12.32 5.97 -10.87
C LEU A 181 -13.69 6.36 -11.44
N ILE A 182 -14.29 5.45 -12.21
CA ILE A 182 -15.66 5.59 -12.69
C ILE A 182 -16.46 4.43 -12.10
N VAL A 183 -17.55 4.78 -11.42
CA VAL A 183 -18.48 3.81 -10.80
C VAL A 183 -19.91 4.16 -11.17
N SER A 184 -20.78 3.15 -11.23
CA SER A 184 -22.22 3.36 -11.42
C SER A 184 -23.03 2.86 -10.24
N SER A 185 -24.28 3.31 -10.15
CA SER A 185 -25.33 2.77 -9.26
C SER A 185 -26.63 2.59 -10.02
N ASP A 186 -27.56 1.85 -9.43
CA ASP A 186 -28.96 1.95 -9.82
C ASP A 186 -29.51 3.33 -9.39
N LYS A 187 -30.54 3.81 -10.11
CA LYS A 187 -31.05 5.19 -9.98
C LYS A 187 -31.48 5.54 -8.55
N GLU A 188 -32.01 4.56 -7.82
CA GLU A 188 -32.53 4.72 -6.46
C GLU A 188 -31.41 4.89 -5.42
N ASP A 189 -30.19 4.45 -5.73
CA ASP A 189 -29.03 4.49 -4.83
C ASP A 189 -28.04 5.62 -5.13
N ASN A 190 -28.34 6.47 -6.12
CA ASN A 190 -27.44 7.56 -6.54
C ASN A 190 -26.99 8.47 -5.39
N SER A 191 -27.90 8.81 -4.46
CA SER A 191 -27.58 9.67 -3.31
C SER A 191 -26.65 8.97 -2.32
N LYS A 192 -26.85 7.68 -2.07
CA LYS A 192 -25.99 6.86 -1.21
C LYS A 192 -24.62 6.65 -1.85
N LEU A 193 -24.56 6.44 -3.17
CA LEU A 193 -23.30 6.32 -3.88
C LEU A 193 -22.52 7.63 -3.80
N LEU A 194 -23.19 8.77 -3.99
CA LEU A 194 -22.58 10.09 -3.84
C LEU A 194 -22.01 10.29 -2.43
N GLU A 195 -22.76 9.91 -1.39
CA GLU A 195 -22.28 9.97 -0.01
C GLU A 195 -21.04 9.06 0.22
N LEU A 196 -21.00 7.89 -0.42
CA LEU A 196 -19.87 6.98 -0.33
C LEU A 196 -18.62 7.55 -1.01
N ILE A 197 -18.73 7.97 -2.28
CA ILE A 197 -17.57 8.39 -3.08
C ILE A 197 -16.99 9.75 -2.65
N THR A 198 -17.72 10.51 -1.83
CA THR A 198 -17.25 11.79 -1.27
C THR A 198 -16.43 11.63 0.02
N LYS A 199 -16.25 10.39 0.49
CA LYS A 199 -15.37 10.00 1.59
C LYS A 199 -13.92 9.82 1.10
N ASN A 200 -12.99 9.69 2.04
CA ASN A 200 -11.59 9.42 1.72
C ASN A 200 -11.44 7.99 1.18
N LEU A 201 -10.82 7.85 0.02
CA LEU A 201 -10.52 6.57 -0.61
C LEU A 201 -9.14 6.05 -0.18
N TYR A 202 -9.13 4.78 0.24
CA TYR A 202 -7.94 4.00 0.50
C TYR A 202 -7.96 2.79 -0.43
N ILE A 203 -6.85 2.54 -1.12
CA ILE A 203 -6.71 1.40 -2.02
C ILE A 203 -5.59 0.51 -1.50
N THR A 204 -5.89 -0.77 -1.29
CA THR A 204 -4.87 -1.76 -0.92
C THR A 204 -4.59 -2.67 -2.11
N VAL A 205 -3.31 -2.81 -2.47
CA VAL A 205 -2.82 -3.70 -3.53
C VAL A 205 -1.68 -4.52 -2.96
N ASP A 206 -1.76 -5.84 -3.07
CA ASP A 206 -0.70 -6.76 -2.61
C ASP A 206 -0.17 -6.38 -1.21
N ASP A 207 -1.10 -6.16 -0.28
CA ASP A 207 -0.85 -5.80 1.13
C ASP A 207 -0.31 -4.38 1.42
N VAL A 208 -0.12 -3.54 0.39
CA VAL A 208 0.26 -2.12 0.53
C VAL A 208 -0.98 -1.22 0.38
N THR A 209 -1.27 -0.41 1.40
CA THR A 209 -2.38 0.56 1.37
C THR A 209 -1.90 1.95 0.95
N TYR A 210 -2.50 2.48 -0.10
CA TYR A 210 -2.33 3.82 -0.62
C TYR A 210 -3.48 4.72 -0.16
N PHE A 211 -3.15 5.86 0.43
CA PHE A 211 -4.12 6.92 0.69
C PHE A 211 -4.30 7.74 -0.59
N ILE A 212 -5.47 7.62 -1.21
CA ILE A 212 -5.81 8.36 -2.43
C ILE A 212 -6.45 9.71 -2.08
N GLY A 213 -7.16 9.75 -0.95
CA GLY A 213 -7.82 10.94 -0.46
C GLY A 213 -9.21 11.13 -1.05
N PHE A 214 -9.60 12.38 -1.26
CA PHE A 214 -10.94 12.75 -1.69
C PHE A 214 -10.86 13.66 -2.91
N ALA A 215 -11.82 13.50 -3.82
CA ALA A 215 -12.10 14.45 -4.89
C ALA A 215 -13.62 14.52 -5.13
N PRO A 216 -14.19 15.70 -5.43
CA PRO A 216 -15.57 15.79 -5.88
C PRO A 216 -15.72 15.09 -7.24
N PRO A 217 -16.89 14.48 -7.53
CA PRO A 217 -17.16 13.94 -8.86
C PRO A 217 -17.10 15.04 -9.93
N LEU A 218 -16.48 14.73 -11.07
CA LEU A 218 -16.39 15.61 -12.24
C LEU A 218 -17.67 15.59 -13.09
N ASP A 219 -18.36 14.46 -13.12
CA ASP A 219 -19.59 14.23 -13.90
C ASP A 219 -20.45 13.18 -13.18
N ASP A 220 -21.78 13.31 -13.26
CA ASP A 220 -22.79 12.42 -12.68
C ASP A 220 -23.81 11.87 -13.71
N ARG A 221 -23.54 12.04 -15.02
CA ARG A 221 -24.44 11.63 -16.10
C ARG A 221 -24.81 10.14 -16.07
N ASN A 222 -26.10 9.86 -16.25
CA ASN A 222 -26.66 8.51 -16.38
C ASN A 222 -26.36 7.56 -15.20
N ASN A 223 -26.39 8.07 -13.96
CA ASN A 223 -26.13 7.30 -12.73
C ASN A 223 -24.69 6.76 -12.66
N ARG A 224 -23.75 7.53 -13.22
CA ARG A 224 -22.32 7.19 -13.26
C ARG A 224 -21.55 8.38 -12.73
N TYR A 225 -20.62 8.12 -11.84
CA TYR A 225 -19.79 9.16 -11.26
C TYR A 225 -18.36 8.99 -11.73
N THR A 226 -17.80 10.05 -12.31
CA THR A 226 -16.38 10.12 -12.67
C THR A 226 -15.63 10.88 -11.60
N ILE A 227 -14.60 10.29 -11.02
CA ILE A 227 -13.79 10.91 -9.98
C ILE A 227 -12.34 10.92 -10.46
N SER A 228 -11.67 12.07 -10.33
CA SER A 228 -10.26 12.25 -10.67
C SER A 228 -9.47 12.66 -9.44
N TYR A 229 -8.46 11.88 -9.10
CA TYR A 229 -7.55 12.11 -7.97
C TYR A 229 -6.18 12.51 -8.51
N GLY A 230 -5.62 13.61 -8.02
CA GLY A 230 -4.37 14.20 -8.54
C GLY A 230 -3.41 14.71 -7.46
N THR A 231 -3.36 14.08 -6.29
CA THR A 231 -2.40 14.46 -5.24
C THR A 231 -1.09 13.66 -5.36
N ASN A 232 0.01 14.16 -4.76
CA ASN A 232 1.33 13.52 -4.87
C ASN A 232 1.36 12.05 -4.43
N ASP A 233 0.59 11.69 -3.38
CA ASP A 233 0.54 10.31 -2.86
C ASP A 233 -0.09 9.33 -3.86
N VAL A 234 -0.96 9.83 -4.75
CA VAL A 234 -1.61 9.04 -5.80
C VAL A 234 -0.59 8.64 -6.87
N ARG A 235 0.50 9.39 -7.05
CA ARG A 235 1.53 9.06 -8.06
C ARG A 235 2.20 7.72 -7.80
N ASN A 236 2.49 7.41 -6.53
CA ASN A 236 3.04 6.12 -6.14
C ASN A 236 2.08 4.97 -6.48
N PHE A 237 0.77 5.20 -6.32
CA PHE A 237 -0.25 4.25 -6.74
C PHE A 237 -0.34 4.13 -8.28
N GLY A 238 -0.17 5.23 -9.01
CA GLY A 238 -0.09 5.24 -10.47
C GLY A 238 1.01 4.34 -11.04
N GLU A 239 2.19 4.31 -10.40
CA GLU A 239 3.27 3.40 -10.78
C GLU A 239 2.88 1.92 -10.65
N VAL A 240 2.01 1.57 -9.69
CA VAL A 240 1.49 0.20 -9.56
C VAL A 240 0.67 -0.20 -10.79
N LEU A 241 -0.15 0.72 -11.32
CA LEU A 241 -1.01 0.46 -12.47
C LEU A 241 -0.23 0.31 -13.78
N LYS A 242 0.99 0.85 -13.85
CA LYS A 242 1.88 0.74 -15.03
C LYS A 242 2.50 -0.65 -15.19
N HIS A 243 2.38 -1.55 -14.20
CA HIS A 243 2.82 -2.94 -14.31
C HIS A 243 1.87 -3.78 -15.18
N THR A 244 1.82 -3.48 -16.48
CA THR A 244 0.91 -4.12 -17.44
C THR A 244 1.16 -5.63 -17.58
N ASN A 245 0.11 -6.38 -17.89
CA ASN A 245 0.06 -7.86 -17.97
C ASN A 245 0.27 -8.57 -16.62
N GLU A 246 0.28 -7.83 -15.51
CA GLU A 246 0.19 -8.41 -14.17
C GLU A 246 -1.25 -8.47 -13.69
N LYS A 247 -1.56 -9.51 -12.93
CA LYS A 247 -2.81 -9.62 -12.16
C LYS A 247 -2.54 -9.22 -10.72
N LYS A 248 -3.31 -8.26 -10.22
CA LYS A 248 -3.23 -7.83 -8.82
C LYS A 248 -4.61 -7.79 -8.19
N THR A 249 -4.66 -8.05 -6.88
CA THR A 249 -5.90 -7.93 -6.11
C THR A 249 -6.00 -6.53 -5.54
N PHE A 250 -7.09 -5.84 -5.85
CA PHE A 250 -7.38 -4.51 -5.34
C PHE A 250 -8.48 -4.58 -4.29
N CYS A 251 -8.32 -3.80 -3.23
CA CYS A 251 -9.34 -3.57 -2.22
C CYS A 251 -9.54 -2.07 -2.00
N LEU A 252 -10.76 -1.60 -2.24
CA LEU A 252 -11.17 -0.21 -2.06
C LEU A 252 -11.96 -0.08 -0.76
N ASN A 253 -11.62 0.94 0.01
CA ASN A 253 -12.33 1.31 1.24
C ASN A 253 -12.54 2.82 1.30
N TRP A 254 -13.78 3.23 1.49
CA TRP A 254 -14.15 4.63 1.71
C TRP A 254 -14.36 4.90 3.19
N ARG A 255 -13.70 5.92 3.73
CA ARG A 255 -13.75 6.27 5.16
C ARG A 255 -14.09 7.73 5.37
N ASN A 256 -14.84 8.00 6.43
CA ASN A 256 -15.15 9.37 6.82
C ASN A 256 -13.86 10.19 6.99
N ARG A 257 -14.01 11.50 6.81
CA ARG A 257 -12.95 12.48 7.03
C ARG A 257 -12.63 12.59 8.52
#